data_AF-A0A428Y3F2-F1
#
_entry.id   AF-A0A428Y3F2-F1
#
_cell.length_a   1.000
_cell.length_b   1.000
_cell.length_c   1.000
_cell.angle_alpha   90.00
_cell.angle_beta   90.00
_cell.angle_gamma   90.00
#
_symmetry.space_group_name_H-M   'P 1'
#
loop_
_entity.id
_entity.type
_entity.pdbx_description
1 polymer ?
#
loop_
_entity_poly.entity_id
_entity_poly.type
_entity_poly.pdbx_seq_one_letter_code
_entity_poly.pdbx_strand_id
1 'polypeptide(L)'
;MGVVWTLNADAAETPGVETPAVVTAPVSAAAEPVPVPPRLLPWGEKPKKLKRAKAGANSKAVAAAGAAAAPADTSGSMIPKPKYGPKGLDGVDSGLTPAVPPAPPAVAKAAAAPAPDGRPDFYHAGYEQVGETDGSWANLTIEQSKLLGGDYHTLAEIAVRSADEESKQTVEVGWNVDPSVNGDTDPHLFVFHWREGKPQCYNACGFVQYSKTVKPGDTLPAGAQKRFGIQHSGGVWWIAYDSEWIGHFPDSLWGGKYTKAGAVQWFGEVVSPDAVLPCSEMGNGKLAADLAAARIGSISMTNGPVVSLKEMAKVPYYTMKMADEIVPTTTTFRYGGTGVPC
;
A
#
# COMPACT_ATOMS: atom_id res chain seq x y z
N MET A 1 -8.06 -77.96 55.60
CA MET A 1 -8.46 -78.55 54.30
C MET A 1 -9.96 -78.80 54.35
N GLY A 2 -10.72 -78.35 53.35
CA GLY A 2 -12.16 -78.59 53.25
C GLY A 2 -12.89 -77.39 52.64
N VAL A 3 -13.19 -77.47 51.35
CA VAL A 3 -13.88 -76.50 50.49
C VAL A 3 -15.38 -76.50 50.81
N VAL A 4 -16.10 -75.39 50.62
CA VAL A 4 -17.39 -75.28 49.89
C VAL A 4 -17.91 -73.84 49.93
N TRP A 5 -18.44 -73.44 48.78
CA TRP A 5 -18.95 -72.15 48.36
C TRP A 5 -20.20 -71.69 49.13
N THR A 6 -20.28 -70.39 49.40
CA THR A 6 -21.55 -69.69 49.56
C THR A 6 -21.73 -68.71 48.40
N LEU A 7 -22.62 -69.07 47.49
CA LEU A 7 -23.30 -68.15 46.58
C LEU A 7 -24.35 -67.39 47.40
N ASN A 8 -24.20 -66.08 47.54
CA ASN A 8 -25.35 -65.19 47.71
C ASN A 8 -25.41 -64.30 46.48
N ALA A 9 -26.44 -64.54 45.67
CA ALA A 9 -26.91 -63.57 44.70
C ALA A 9 -27.65 -62.48 45.48
N ASP A 10 -27.30 -61.22 45.24
CA ASP A 10 -28.28 -60.16 45.39
C ASP A 10 -28.14 -59.14 44.26
N ALA A 11 -29.30 -58.64 43.89
CA ALA A 11 -29.62 -58.12 42.57
C ALA A 11 -29.07 -56.71 42.29
N ALA A 12 -28.69 -56.54 41.02
CA ALA A 12 -28.95 -55.38 40.17
C ALA A 12 -28.59 -53.97 40.66
N GLU A 13 -27.54 -53.41 40.05
CA GLU A 13 -27.61 -52.06 39.48
C GLU A 13 -26.88 -52.08 38.13
N THR A 14 -27.57 -51.65 37.07
CA THR A 14 -27.03 -51.51 35.72
C THR A 14 -26.32 -50.16 35.63
N PRO A 15 -25.01 -50.07 35.33
CA PRO A 15 -24.39 -48.78 35.05
C PRO A 15 -24.86 -48.30 33.67
N GLY A 16 -25.40 -47.08 33.64
CA GLY A 16 -25.96 -46.45 32.45
C GLY A 16 -24.98 -46.39 31.28
N VAL A 17 -25.51 -46.64 30.09
CA VAL A 17 -24.81 -46.38 28.82
C VAL A 17 -24.69 -44.86 28.68
N GLU A 18 -23.48 -44.33 28.81
CA GLU A 18 -23.17 -42.96 28.42
C GLU A 18 -23.52 -42.77 26.95
N THR A 19 -24.42 -41.83 26.70
CA THR A 19 -24.81 -41.42 25.35
C THR A 19 -23.63 -40.67 24.74
N PRO A 20 -23.13 -41.03 23.54
CA PRO A 20 -22.04 -40.30 22.94
C PRO A 20 -22.47 -38.87 22.65
N ALA A 21 -21.70 -37.90 23.14
CA ALA A 21 -21.88 -36.50 22.85
C ALA A 21 -21.91 -36.28 21.33
N VAL A 22 -22.97 -35.67 20.83
CA VAL A 22 -23.05 -35.21 19.45
C VAL A 22 -22.02 -34.10 19.29
N VAL A 23 -20.86 -34.45 18.74
CA VAL A 23 -19.87 -33.49 18.27
C VAL A 23 -20.52 -32.78 17.09
N THR A 24 -21.03 -31.58 17.33
CA THR A 24 -21.44 -30.69 16.25
C THR A 24 -20.20 -30.42 15.41
N ALA A 25 -20.21 -30.91 14.18
CA ALA A 25 -19.20 -30.57 13.19
C ALA A 25 -19.06 -29.04 13.14
N PRO A 26 -17.84 -28.49 12.98
CA PRO A 26 -17.69 -27.06 12.79
C PRO A 26 -18.54 -26.67 11.59
N VAL A 27 -19.45 -25.72 11.79
CA VAL A 27 -20.18 -25.07 10.71
C VAL A 27 -19.11 -24.56 9.75
N SER A 28 -19.02 -25.18 8.58
CA SER A 28 -18.21 -24.69 7.48
C SER A 28 -18.50 -23.21 7.35
N ALA A 29 -17.52 -22.35 7.64
CA ALA A 29 -17.64 -20.93 7.42
C ALA A 29 -18.12 -20.76 5.97
N ALA A 30 -19.36 -20.31 5.80
CA ALA A 30 -19.87 -19.98 4.48
C ALA A 30 -18.84 -19.01 3.88
N ALA A 31 -18.22 -19.40 2.76
CA ALA A 31 -17.22 -18.56 2.11
C ALA A 31 -17.82 -17.18 1.92
N GLU A 32 -17.15 -16.15 2.45
CA GLU A 32 -17.62 -14.77 2.30
C GLU A 32 -17.88 -14.51 0.80
N PRO A 33 -19.02 -13.90 0.45
CA PRO A 33 -19.34 -13.66 -0.94
C PRO A 33 -18.23 -12.83 -1.59
N VAL A 34 -17.75 -13.28 -2.74
CA VAL A 34 -16.66 -12.62 -3.47
C VAL A 34 -17.05 -11.16 -3.74
N PRO A 35 -16.27 -10.19 -3.26
CA PRO A 35 -16.55 -8.78 -3.47
C PRO A 35 -16.66 -8.44 -4.96
N VAL A 36 -17.64 -7.61 -5.31
CA VAL A 36 -17.85 -7.11 -6.68
C VAL A 36 -17.40 -5.65 -6.74
N PRO A 37 -16.49 -5.26 -7.65
CA PRO A 37 -16.04 -3.89 -7.71
C PRO A 37 -17.14 -2.95 -8.22
N PRO A 38 -17.07 -1.65 -7.89
CA PRO A 38 -17.94 -0.64 -8.47
C PRO A 38 -17.94 -0.67 -10.01
N ARG A 39 -19.10 -0.40 -10.62
CA ARG A 39 -19.26 -0.42 -12.09
C ARG A 39 -18.39 0.62 -12.81
N LEU A 40 -18.07 1.71 -12.13
CA LEU A 40 -17.21 2.78 -12.60
C LEU A 40 -15.96 2.83 -11.72
N LEU A 41 -14.83 3.19 -12.32
CA LEU A 41 -13.60 3.52 -11.63
C LEU A 41 -13.78 4.83 -10.83
N PRO A 42 -12.89 5.13 -9.87
CA PRO A 42 -13.02 6.33 -9.02
C PRO A 42 -13.13 7.66 -9.81
N TRP A 43 -12.56 7.71 -11.01
CA TRP A 43 -12.63 8.85 -11.93
C TRP A 43 -13.82 8.80 -12.92
N GLY A 44 -14.82 7.93 -12.68
CA GLY A 44 -16.09 7.91 -13.41
C GLY A 44 -16.11 7.14 -14.74
N GLU A 45 -14.99 6.53 -15.14
CA GLU A 45 -14.93 5.74 -16.37
C GLU A 45 -15.29 4.27 -16.14
N LYS A 46 -15.82 3.60 -17.18
CA LYS A 46 -15.98 2.14 -17.16
C LYS A 46 -14.62 1.45 -17.26
N PRO A 47 -14.36 0.38 -16.47
CA PRO A 47 -13.15 -0.42 -16.60
C PRO A 47 -12.96 -0.98 -18.02
N LYS A 48 -11.71 -1.00 -18.49
CA LYS A 48 -11.28 -1.53 -19.79
C LYS A 48 -9.99 -2.31 -19.62
N LYS A 49 -9.82 -3.36 -20.42
CA LYS A 49 -8.62 -4.19 -20.34
C LYS A 49 -7.35 -3.40 -20.68
N LEU A 50 -6.34 -3.45 -19.81
CA LEU A 50 -5.06 -2.78 -20.04
C LEU A 50 -4.22 -3.48 -21.11
N LYS A 51 -3.43 -2.69 -21.83
CA LYS A 51 -2.38 -3.22 -22.71
C LYS A 51 -1.17 -3.60 -21.87
N ARG A 52 -0.72 -4.85 -21.99
CA ARG A 52 0.52 -5.35 -21.34
C ARG A 52 1.67 -5.38 -22.32
N ALA A 53 2.86 -5.05 -21.84
CA ALA A 53 4.11 -5.34 -22.54
C ALA A 53 4.56 -6.78 -22.26
N LYS A 54 5.62 -7.21 -22.94
CA LYS A 54 6.23 -8.54 -22.76
C LYS A 54 6.70 -8.71 -21.30
N ALA A 55 6.54 -9.91 -20.75
CA ALA A 55 7.10 -10.25 -19.44
C ALA A 55 8.62 -10.03 -19.41
N GLY A 56 9.13 -9.47 -18.31
CA GLY A 56 10.53 -9.07 -18.12
C GLY A 56 10.93 -7.81 -18.90
N ALA A 57 9.99 -7.07 -19.48
CA ALA A 57 10.31 -5.80 -20.14
C ALA A 57 10.57 -4.71 -19.09
N ASN A 58 11.73 -4.04 -19.21
CA ASN A 58 12.05 -2.87 -18.40
C ASN A 58 11.12 -1.68 -18.69
N SER A 59 11.14 -0.70 -17.80
CA SER A 59 10.21 0.44 -17.83
C SER A 59 10.22 1.22 -19.15
N LYS A 60 11.41 1.43 -19.73
CA LYS A 60 11.56 2.06 -21.05
C LYS A 60 10.88 1.26 -22.16
N ALA A 61 11.01 -0.07 -22.15
CA ALA A 61 10.34 -0.93 -23.12
C ALA A 61 8.82 -0.96 -22.92
N VAL A 62 8.34 -0.92 -21.67
CA VAL A 62 6.90 -0.77 -21.37
C VAL A 62 6.36 0.53 -21.95
N ALA A 63 7.06 1.64 -21.73
CA ALA A 63 6.70 2.96 -22.24
C ALA A 63 6.70 3.00 -23.77
N ALA A 64 7.76 2.49 -24.41
CA ALA A 64 7.88 2.43 -25.88
C ALA A 64 6.78 1.58 -26.53
N ALA A 65 6.31 0.53 -25.84
CA ALA A 65 5.19 -0.28 -26.29
C ALA A 65 3.83 0.41 -26.12
N GLY A 66 3.75 1.57 -25.46
CA GLY A 66 2.50 2.20 -25.05
C GLY A 66 1.66 1.29 -24.14
N ALA A 67 2.31 0.39 -23.40
CA ALA A 67 1.67 -0.50 -22.46
C ALA A 67 1.51 0.16 -21.09
N ALA A 68 0.57 -0.34 -20.28
CA ALA A 68 0.36 0.17 -18.93
C ALA A 68 1.28 -0.49 -17.89
N ALA A 69 1.70 -1.73 -18.14
CA ALA A 69 2.62 -2.48 -17.29
C ALA A 69 3.23 -3.66 -18.06
N ALA A 70 4.29 -4.25 -17.50
CA ALA A 70 4.82 -5.57 -17.86
C ALA A 70 4.90 -6.47 -16.63
N PRO A 71 4.62 -7.78 -16.76
CA PRO A 71 4.98 -8.73 -15.72
C PRO A 71 6.47 -8.66 -15.43
N ALA A 72 6.85 -8.43 -14.18
CA ALA A 72 8.26 -8.45 -13.79
C ALA A 72 8.86 -9.87 -13.92
N ASP A 73 8.07 -10.89 -13.55
CA ASP A 73 8.44 -12.29 -13.72
C ASP A 73 7.90 -12.89 -15.03
N THR A 74 8.56 -13.93 -15.52
CA THR A 74 8.18 -14.65 -16.76
C THR A 74 7.32 -15.88 -16.51
N SER A 75 6.88 -16.12 -15.26
CA SER A 75 6.13 -17.33 -14.88
C SER A 75 4.68 -17.33 -15.38
N GLY A 76 4.15 -16.15 -15.72
CA GLY A 76 2.74 -15.96 -16.05
C GLY A 76 1.81 -15.92 -14.82
N SER A 77 2.35 -16.01 -13.61
CA SER A 77 1.58 -15.95 -12.37
C SER A 77 0.93 -14.57 -12.19
N MET A 78 -0.35 -14.58 -11.84
CA MET A 78 -1.09 -13.40 -11.39
C MET A 78 -1.14 -13.31 -9.85
N ILE A 79 -0.52 -14.24 -9.13
CA ILE A 79 -0.47 -14.21 -7.66
C ILE A 79 0.59 -13.19 -7.23
N PRO A 80 0.22 -12.10 -6.53
CA PRO A 80 1.18 -11.16 -5.97
C PRO A 80 2.04 -11.84 -4.91
N LYS A 81 3.32 -11.49 -4.86
CA LYS A 81 4.27 -12.08 -3.90
C LYS A 81 4.47 -11.11 -2.74
N PRO A 82 4.44 -11.56 -1.48
CA PRO A 82 4.84 -10.72 -0.36
C PRO A 82 6.30 -10.30 -0.54
N LYS A 83 6.55 -9.00 -0.42
CA LYS A 83 7.90 -8.45 -0.49
C LYS A 83 8.17 -7.59 0.74
N TYR A 84 9.39 -7.72 1.22
CA TYR A 84 9.87 -7.04 2.41
C TYR A 84 11.10 -6.25 1.98
N GLY A 85 11.03 -4.97 2.25
CA GLY A 85 12.07 -3.95 2.15
C GLY A 85 11.60 -2.86 3.10
N PRO A 86 12.27 -1.72 3.21
CA PRO A 86 11.73 -0.70 4.07
C PRO A 86 10.38 -0.22 3.51
N LYS A 87 9.31 -0.65 4.16
CA LYS A 87 8.36 0.26 4.79
C LYS A 87 8.07 -0.37 6.15
N GLY A 88 9.06 -0.21 7.04
CA GLY A 88 8.95 -0.42 8.46
C GLY A 88 9.31 -1.82 9.02
N LEU A 89 10.59 -2.06 9.27
CA LEU A 89 11.17 -3.33 9.72
C LEU A 89 10.48 -3.96 10.96
N ASP A 90 10.09 -5.24 10.84
CA ASP A 90 10.50 -6.33 11.73
C ASP A 90 10.28 -7.68 11.01
N GLY A 91 11.30 -8.54 10.92
CA GLY A 91 11.18 -9.89 10.35
C GLY A 91 12.33 -10.41 9.47
N VAL A 92 13.43 -9.67 9.33
CA VAL A 92 14.72 -10.29 8.94
C VAL A 92 15.48 -10.61 10.21
N ASP A 93 15.90 -11.86 10.34
CA ASP A 93 16.65 -12.42 11.46
C ASP A 93 18.01 -11.67 11.60
N SER A 94 18.04 -10.55 12.31
CA SER A 94 19.24 -9.72 12.52
C SER A 94 19.59 -9.48 13.99
N GLY A 95 18.92 -10.16 14.93
CA GLY A 95 19.31 -10.15 16.35
C GLY A 95 19.24 -8.78 17.06
N LEU A 96 18.43 -7.84 16.57
CA LEU A 96 18.23 -6.53 17.19
C LEU A 96 16.76 -6.33 17.57
N THR A 97 16.53 -5.63 18.68
CA THR A 97 15.22 -5.51 19.36
C THR A 97 14.16 -4.81 18.51
N PRO A 98 12.86 -5.19 18.62
CA PRO A 98 11.79 -4.68 17.75
C PRO A 98 11.51 -3.20 18.00
N ALA A 99 11.52 -2.38 16.96
CA ALA A 99 11.34 -0.93 17.05
C ALA A 99 10.42 -0.41 15.93
N VAL A 100 9.16 -0.14 16.30
CA VAL A 100 8.04 0.23 15.41
C VAL A 100 8.33 1.48 14.56
N PRO A 101 8.14 1.46 13.24
CA PRO A 101 8.40 2.61 12.36
C PRO A 101 7.36 3.73 12.56
N PRO A 102 7.68 4.99 12.17
CA PRO A 102 6.70 6.05 12.21
C PRO A 102 5.59 5.76 11.19
N ALA A 103 4.35 5.97 11.61
CA ALA A 103 3.22 6.07 10.69
C ALA A 103 3.45 7.24 9.71
N PRO A 104 2.70 7.28 8.58
CA PRO A 104 2.74 8.43 7.67
C PRO A 104 2.65 9.76 8.44
N PRO A 105 3.29 10.84 7.95
CA PRO A 105 3.47 12.07 8.73
C PRO A 105 2.17 12.53 9.39
N ALA A 106 2.24 12.85 10.68
CA ALA A 106 1.14 13.46 11.41
C ALA A 106 0.84 14.85 10.82
N VAL A 107 -0.44 15.23 10.84
CA VAL A 107 -0.93 16.47 10.26
C VAL A 107 -0.30 17.67 10.99
N ALA A 108 0.64 18.33 10.32
CA ALA A 108 1.39 19.55 10.70
C ALA A 108 2.25 19.53 11.99
N LYS A 109 3.55 19.32 11.82
CA LYS A 109 4.65 20.12 12.42
C LYS A 109 5.92 19.92 11.57
N ALA A 110 6.71 20.96 11.33
CA ALA A 110 8.00 20.81 10.66
C ALA A 110 8.88 19.85 11.48
N ALA A 111 9.38 18.79 10.85
CA ALA A 111 10.28 17.84 11.50
C ALA A 111 11.72 18.34 11.32
N ALA A 112 12.44 18.50 12.43
CA ALA A 112 13.91 18.49 12.38
C ALA A 112 14.37 17.10 11.93
N ALA A 113 15.58 16.98 11.37
CA ALA A 113 16.19 15.66 11.19
C ALA A 113 16.13 14.92 12.53
N PRO A 114 15.58 13.70 12.58
CA PRO A 114 15.47 12.96 13.82
C PRO A 114 16.86 12.71 14.41
N ALA A 115 16.94 12.63 15.73
CA ALA A 115 18.17 12.18 16.38
C ALA A 115 18.40 10.71 16.01
N PRO A 116 19.67 10.26 15.85
CA PRO A 116 19.95 8.87 15.50
C PRO A 116 19.32 7.93 16.53
N ASP A 117 18.42 7.06 16.08
CA ASP A 117 17.68 6.12 16.92
C ASP A 117 17.70 4.67 16.37
N GLY A 118 18.52 4.43 15.35
CA GLY A 118 18.68 3.16 14.66
C GLY A 118 17.61 2.89 13.59
N ARG A 119 16.71 3.85 13.31
CA ARG A 119 15.62 3.67 12.34
C ARG A 119 15.87 4.47 11.05
N PRO A 120 15.35 3.98 9.91
CA PRO A 120 15.42 4.73 8.66
C PRO A 120 14.79 6.11 8.74
N ASP A 121 15.36 7.06 8.01
CA ASP A 121 14.86 8.42 7.85
C ASP A 121 13.93 8.51 6.64
N PHE A 122 12.75 9.13 6.83
CA PHE A 122 11.72 9.27 5.80
C PHE A 122 11.57 10.72 5.37
N TYR A 123 11.78 10.97 4.07
CA TYR A 123 11.69 12.30 3.47
C TYR A 123 10.50 12.37 2.53
N HIS A 124 9.56 13.29 2.79
CA HIS A 124 8.30 13.36 2.06
C HIS A 124 8.14 14.70 1.34
N ALA A 125 7.53 14.68 0.15
CA ALA A 125 7.03 15.89 -0.48
C ALA A 125 5.61 15.68 -1.04
N GLY A 126 4.63 16.36 -0.44
CA GLY A 126 3.24 16.19 -0.87
C GLY A 126 2.21 16.92 -0.02
N TYR A 127 0.95 16.65 -0.33
CA TYR A 127 -0.19 17.29 0.30
C TYR A 127 -1.08 16.25 0.97
N GLU A 128 -1.86 16.73 1.93
CA GLU A 128 -2.81 15.93 2.67
C GLU A 128 -4.13 16.68 2.83
N GLN A 129 -5.18 15.93 3.15
CA GLN A 129 -6.47 16.48 3.52
C GLN A 129 -7.16 15.58 4.53
N VAL A 130 -7.60 16.19 5.64
CA VAL A 130 -8.52 15.56 6.59
C VAL A 130 -9.94 15.72 6.07
N GLY A 131 -10.71 14.63 6.11
CA GLY A 131 -12.07 14.59 5.64
C GLY A 131 -12.53 13.16 5.42
N GLU A 132 -13.74 12.87 5.87
CA GLU A 132 -14.36 11.56 5.67
C GLU A 132 -14.57 11.29 4.16
N THR A 133 -14.15 10.14 3.66
CA THR A 133 -14.24 9.78 2.24
C THR A 133 -14.25 8.27 2.04
N ASP A 134 -14.88 7.80 0.97
CA ASP A 134 -14.81 6.39 0.56
C ASP A 134 -13.47 6.10 -0.15
N GLY A 135 -12.67 7.11 -0.44
CA GLY A 135 -11.31 6.93 -0.96
C GLY A 135 -10.81 8.12 -1.74
N SER A 136 -9.85 7.89 -2.63
CA SER A 136 -9.25 8.94 -3.45
C SER A 136 -8.58 8.37 -4.68
N TRP A 137 -8.41 9.20 -5.70
CA TRP A 137 -7.57 8.91 -6.84
C TRP A 137 -6.79 10.15 -7.28
N ALA A 138 -5.69 9.90 -7.99
CA ALA A 138 -4.87 10.93 -8.61
C ALA A 138 -4.10 10.36 -9.82
N ASN A 139 -3.66 11.27 -10.69
CA ASN A 139 -2.67 11.02 -11.73
C ASN A 139 -1.27 11.18 -11.14
N LEU A 140 -0.46 10.13 -11.14
CA LEU A 140 0.94 10.18 -10.71
C LEU A 140 1.84 10.10 -11.95
N THR A 141 2.85 10.95 -12.01
CA THR A 141 3.99 10.75 -12.91
C THR A 141 4.83 9.59 -12.39
N ILE A 142 5.05 8.57 -13.23
CA ILE A 142 5.89 7.41 -12.93
C ILE A 142 7.30 7.68 -13.43
N GLU A 143 8.30 7.51 -12.56
CA GLU A 143 9.68 7.84 -12.90
C GLU A 143 10.63 6.70 -12.57
N GLN A 144 11.68 6.56 -13.40
CA GLN A 144 12.83 5.73 -13.08
C GLN A 144 13.87 6.58 -12.36
N SER A 145 13.54 6.98 -11.13
CA SER A 145 14.37 7.83 -10.28
C SER A 145 15.69 7.14 -9.94
N LYS A 146 16.80 7.90 -9.89
CA LYS A 146 18.08 7.34 -9.46
C LYS A 146 18.11 7.15 -7.94
N LEU A 147 18.34 5.90 -7.55
CA LEU A 147 18.61 5.52 -6.16
C LEU A 147 20.14 5.50 -5.94
N LEU A 148 20.61 6.24 -4.93
CA LEU A 148 22.03 6.50 -4.64
C LEU A 148 22.32 6.41 -3.14
N GLY A 149 23.60 6.40 -2.76
CA GLY A 149 24.02 6.60 -1.37
C GLY A 149 23.67 5.49 -0.38
N GLY A 150 23.12 4.37 -0.84
CA GLY A 150 22.57 3.33 0.05
C GLY A 150 21.18 3.66 0.60
N ASP A 151 20.52 4.68 0.04
CA ASP A 151 19.08 4.88 0.23
C ASP A 151 18.33 3.64 -0.20
N TYR A 152 17.24 3.35 0.49
CA TYR A 152 16.55 2.11 0.32
C TYR A 152 15.54 2.15 -0.82
N HIS A 153 14.72 3.20 -0.90
CA HIS A 153 13.75 3.38 -1.97
C HIS A 153 13.39 4.83 -2.21
N THR A 154 12.78 5.05 -3.38
CA THR A 154 11.97 6.23 -3.67
C THR A 154 10.63 5.82 -4.28
N LEU A 155 9.57 6.58 -3.99
CA LEU A 155 8.22 6.28 -4.44
C LEU A 155 7.38 7.53 -4.65
N ALA A 156 6.20 7.33 -5.24
CA ALA A 156 5.07 8.23 -5.09
C ALA A 156 3.77 7.45 -4.92
N GLU A 157 2.88 7.94 -4.06
CA GLU A 157 1.72 7.19 -3.62
C GLU A 157 0.50 8.04 -3.25
N ILE A 158 -0.62 7.32 -3.14
CA ILE A 158 -1.84 7.75 -2.47
C ILE A 158 -1.98 6.89 -1.22
N ALA A 159 -2.17 7.52 -0.06
CA ALA A 159 -2.46 6.85 1.19
C ALA A 159 -3.82 7.32 1.71
N VAL A 160 -4.76 6.38 1.94
CA VAL A 160 -6.01 6.66 2.66
C VAL A 160 -5.86 6.16 4.09
N ARG A 161 -6.19 7.02 5.07
CA ARG A 161 -5.97 6.77 6.50
C ARG A 161 -7.28 6.80 7.30
N SER A 162 -7.39 6.00 8.35
CA SER A 162 -8.48 6.10 9.33
C SER A 162 -8.51 7.47 10.01
N ALA A 163 -9.70 7.95 10.39
CA ALA A 163 -9.85 9.18 11.17
C ALA A 163 -9.21 9.10 12.56
N ASP A 164 -9.21 7.90 13.12
CA ASP A 164 -8.60 7.62 14.41
C ASP A 164 -7.07 7.51 14.27
N GLU A 165 -6.38 8.48 14.88
CA GLU A 165 -4.92 8.56 14.96
C GLU A 165 -4.32 7.53 15.93
N GLU A 166 -5.11 6.83 16.75
CA GLU A 166 -4.63 5.75 17.61
C GLU A 166 -4.50 4.44 16.81
N SER A 167 -5.49 4.12 15.97
CA SER A 167 -5.48 2.89 15.17
C SER A 167 -4.68 2.99 13.86
N LYS A 168 -4.44 4.19 13.33
CA LYS A 168 -3.50 4.45 12.21
C LYS A 168 -3.61 3.42 11.06
N GLN A 169 -4.84 3.11 10.68
CA GLN A 169 -5.12 2.16 9.61
C GLN A 169 -4.89 2.86 8.28
N THR A 170 -4.16 2.23 7.38
CA THR A 170 -3.79 2.86 6.11
C THR A 170 -3.85 1.84 4.98
N VAL A 171 -4.36 2.26 3.82
CA VAL A 171 -4.22 1.54 2.55
C VAL A 171 -3.50 2.46 1.58
N GLU A 172 -2.53 1.90 0.87
CA GLU A 172 -1.62 2.65 0.00
C GLU A 172 -1.54 2.00 -1.38
N VAL A 173 -1.42 2.83 -2.40
CA VAL A 173 -1.11 2.42 -3.78
C VAL A 173 -0.24 3.46 -4.45
N GLY A 174 0.73 3.00 -5.22
CA GLY A 174 1.64 3.89 -5.91
C GLY A 174 2.63 3.15 -6.80
N TRP A 175 3.75 3.81 -7.07
CA TRP A 175 4.91 3.18 -7.69
C TRP A 175 6.15 3.40 -6.83
N ASN A 176 7.08 2.46 -6.84
CA ASN A 176 8.37 2.59 -6.18
C ASN A 176 9.53 2.14 -7.07
N VAL A 177 10.72 2.67 -6.80
CA VAL A 177 12.01 2.12 -7.23
C VAL A 177 12.68 1.62 -5.96
N ASP A 178 12.67 0.31 -5.78
CA ASP A 178 13.20 -0.39 -4.60
C ASP A 178 13.86 -1.70 -5.06
N PRO A 179 15.19 -1.74 -5.19
CA PRO A 179 15.91 -2.95 -5.57
C PRO A 179 15.76 -4.11 -4.60
N SER A 180 15.52 -3.84 -3.31
CA SER A 180 15.34 -4.90 -2.30
C SER A 180 13.97 -5.60 -2.45
N VAL A 181 12.95 -4.85 -2.85
CA VAL A 181 11.57 -5.35 -3.08
C VAL A 181 11.42 -5.94 -4.48
N ASN A 182 11.90 -5.21 -5.51
CA ASN A 182 11.62 -5.53 -6.92
C ASN A 182 12.70 -6.41 -7.56
N GLY A 183 13.94 -6.28 -7.11
CA GLY A 183 15.10 -6.98 -7.67
C GLY A 183 15.76 -6.25 -8.84
N ASP A 184 15.31 -5.05 -9.18
CA ASP A 184 15.87 -4.16 -10.20
C ASP A 184 15.62 -2.68 -9.82
N THR A 185 15.97 -1.76 -10.74
CA THR A 185 15.83 -0.31 -10.56
C THR A 185 14.79 0.30 -11.51
N ASP A 186 13.86 -0.50 -12.04
CA ASP A 186 12.71 0.04 -12.74
C ASP A 186 11.63 0.49 -11.72
N PRO A 187 10.69 1.37 -12.09
CA PRO A 187 9.50 1.64 -11.29
C PRO A 187 8.52 0.47 -11.34
N HIS A 188 8.05 0.01 -10.19
CA HIS A 188 7.04 -1.04 -10.06
C HIS A 188 5.78 -0.52 -9.38
N LEU A 189 4.63 -1.04 -9.81
CA LEU A 189 3.37 -0.84 -9.12
C LEU A 189 3.46 -1.49 -7.74
N PHE A 190 3.03 -0.79 -6.70
CA PHE A 190 2.90 -1.41 -5.39
C PHE A 190 1.55 -1.12 -4.75
N VAL A 191 1.19 -2.02 -3.83
CA VAL A 191 0.16 -1.80 -2.82
C VAL A 191 0.76 -2.10 -1.46
N PHE A 192 0.27 -1.41 -0.43
CA PHE A 192 0.69 -1.62 0.95
C PHE A 192 -0.48 -1.33 1.90
N HIS A 193 -0.43 -1.86 3.11
CA HIS A 193 -1.37 -1.48 4.15
C HIS A 193 -0.75 -1.55 5.54
N TRP A 194 -1.35 -0.81 6.46
CA TRP A 194 -0.96 -0.74 7.86
C TRP A 194 -2.12 -1.19 8.74
N ARG A 195 -1.78 -1.94 9.80
CA ARG A 195 -2.72 -2.36 10.84
C ARG A 195 -2.28 -1.87 12.21
N GLU A 196 -3.07 -1.05 12.88
CA GLU A 196 -2.74 -0.52 14.22
C GLU A 196 -1.40 0.23 14.23
N GLY A 197 -1.13 0.99 13.17
CA GLY A 197 0.15 1.67 12.95
C GLY A 197 1.33 0.73 12.68
N LYS A 198 1.09 -0.58 12.51
CA LYS A 198 2.12 -1.56 12.18
C LYS A 198 2.13 -1.85 10.68
N PRO A 199 3.30 -1.78 10.04
CA PRO A 199 3.45 -2.12 8.64
C PRO A 199 3.17 -3.61 8.42
N GLN A 200 2.71 -3.96 7.22
CA GLN A 200 2.48 -5.35 6.85
C GLN A 200 3.53 -5.78 5.82
N CYS A 201 3.21 -5.79 4.53
CA CYS A 201 4.23 -5.99 3.49
C CYS A 201 3.77 -5.40 2.15
N TYR A 202 4.73 -5.23 1.23
CA TYR A 202 4.42 -4.84 -0.13
C TYR A 202 3.71 -5.97 -0.88
N ASN A 203 2.80 -5.56 -1.76
CA ASN A 203 2.17 -6.35 -2.83
C ASN A 203 1.24 -7.49 -2.40
N ALA A 204 1.34 -8.00 -1.17
CA ALA A 204 0.53 -9.10 -0.67
C ALA A 204 0.04 -8.84 0.77
N CYS A 205 0.23 -9.82 1.68
CA CYS A 205 -0.14 -9.75 3.09
C CYS A 205 -1.61 -9.38 3.36
N GLY A 206 -2.53 -9.83 2.49
CA GLY A 206 -3.96 -9.53 2.61
C GLY A 206 -4.56 -8.93 1.34
N PHE A 207 -3.71 -8.49 0.40
CA PHE A 207 -4.18 -8.10 -0.92
C PHE A 207 -4.74 -9.31 -1.69
N VAL A 208 -5.94 -9.15 -2.22
CA VAL A 208 -6.64 -10.14 -3.06
C VAL A 208 -6.62 -9.65 -4.50
N GLN A 209 -5.93 -10.40 -5.36
CA GLN A 209 -5.84 -10.09 -6.78
C GLN A 209 -7.19 -10.26 -7.47
N TYR A 210 -7.58 -9.26 -8.29
CA TYR A 210 -8.79 -9.30 -9.11
C TYR A 210 -8.48 -9.27 -10.62
N SER A 211 -7.60 -8.35 -11.05
CA SER A 211 -7.25 -8.22 -12.46
C SER A 211 -6.57 -9.49 -12.97
N LYS A 212 -6.80 -9.83 -14.23
CA LYS A 212 -6.08 -10.88 -14.96
C LYS A 212 -5.00 -10.31 -15.88
N THR A 213 -4.76 -9.00 -15.78
CA THR A 213 -3.94 -8.22 -16.70
C THR A 213 -2.74 -7.59 -15.99
N VAL A 214 -2.91 -7.08 -14.78
CA VAL A 214 -1.83 -6.41 -14.04
C VAL A 214 -1.91 -6.79 -12.56
N LYS A 215 -0.76 -6.96 -11.91
CA LYS A 215 -0.69 -7.20 -10.47
C LYS A 215 0.33 -6.26 -9.80
N PRO A 216 0.22 -6.01 -8.49
CA PRO A 216 1.30 -5.38 -7.74
C PRO A 216 2.63 -6.13 -7.93
N GLY A 217 3.72 -5.38 -8.06
CA GLY A 217 5.05 -5.84 -8.43
C GLY A 217 5.32 -5.89 -9.94
N ASP A 218 4.35 -5.59 -10.81
CA ASP A 218 4.59 -5.46 -12.25
C ASP A 218 5.34 -4.15 -12.58
N THR A 219 6.25 -4.21 -13.56
CA THR A 219 7.05 -3.07 -14.02
C THR A 219 6.18 -2.04 -14.75
N LEU A 220 6.39 -0.76 -14.46
CA LEU A 220 5.61 0.35 -14.99
C LEU A 220 6.38 1.18 -16.03
N PRO A 221 5.69 1.92 -16.91
CA PRO A 221 6.34 2.77 -17.91
C PRO A 221 6.87 4.07 -17.28
N ALA A 222 8.19 4.25 -17.28
CA ALA A 222 8.82 5.50 -16.84
C ALA A 222 8.48 6.67 -17.79
N GLY A 223 8.32 7.87 -17.22
CA GLY A 223 7.91 9.09 -17.91
C GLY A 223 6.41 9.15 -18.26
N ALA A 224 5.62 8.12 -17.92
CA ALA A 224 4.19 8.12 -18.15
C ALA A 224 3.43 8.75 -16.97
N GLN A 225 2.27 9.35 -17.26
CA GLN A 225 1.30 9.74 -16.24
C GLN A 225 0.16 8.72 -16.21
N LYS A 226 -0.11 8.15 -15.04
CA LYS A 226 -1.11 7.08 -14.85
C LYS A 226 -1.99 7.36 -13.65
N ARG A 227 -3.23 6.85 -13.72
CA ARG A 227 -4.20 6.98 -12.63
C ARG A 227 -4.01 5.88 -11.61
N PHE A 228 -3.97 6.26 -10.34
CA PHE A 228 -3.97 5.37 -9.19
C PHE A 228 -5.19 5.74 -8.34
N GLY A 229 -5.87 4.75 -7.77
CA GLY A 229 -7.06 5.00 -6.98
C GLY A 229 -7.32 3.95 -5.92
N ILE A 230 -7.91 4.40 -4.82
CA ILE A 230 -8.38 3.58 -3.70
C ILE A 230 -9.85 3.93 -3.48
N GLN A 231 -10.71 2.92 -3.32
CA GLN A 231 -12.12 3.11 -3.01
C GLN A 231 -12.66 1.98 -2.13
N HIS A 232 -13.21 2.30 -0.97
CA HIS A 232 -14.01 1.38 -0.18
C HIS A 232 -15.37 1.15 -0.84
N SER A 233 -15.75 -0.11 -1.00
CA SER A 233 -17.09 -0.50 -1.43
C SER A 233 -17.30 -1.99 -1.21
N GLY A 234 -18.43 -2.36 -0.62
CA GLY A 234 -18.84 -3.77 -0.50
C GLY A 234 -17.95 -4.58 0.45
N GLY A 235 -17.51 -3.99 1.55
CA GLY A 235 -16.73 -4.67 2.60
C GLY A 235 -15.24 -4.80 2.31
N VAL A 236 -14.72 -4.08 1.31
CA VAL A 236 -13.31 -4.09 0.93
C VAL A 236 -12.84 -2.72 0.42
N TRP A 237 -11.53 -2.48 0.55
CA TRP A 237 -10.81 -1.39 -0.09
C TRP A 237 -10.30 -1.81 -1.46
N TRP A 238 -11.02 -1.42 -2.52
CA TRP A 238 -10.62 -1.66 -3.90
C TRP A 238 -9.47 -0.76 -4.33
N ILE A 239 -8.55 -1.34 -5.10
CA ILE A 239 -7.44 -0.65 -5.74
C ILE A 239 -7.66 -0.61 -7.24
N ALA A 240 -7.56 0.59 -7.81
CA ALA A 240 -7.64 0.85 -9.24
C ALA A 240 -6.29 1.33 -9.79
N TYR A 241 -5.96 0.87 -10.99
CA TYR A 241 -4.83 1.35 -11.77
C TYR A 241 -5.22 1.56 -13.23
N ASP A 242 -4.99 2.78 -13.71
CA ASP A 242 -5.17 3.29 -15.07
C ASP A 242 -6.58 3.10 -15.68
N SER A 243 -6.97 1.88 -16.03
CA SER A 243 -8.30 1.56 -16.56
C SER A 243 -8.90 0.27 -16.00
N GLU A 244 -8.31 -0.33 -14.95
CA GLU A 244 -8.81 -1.55 -14.32
C GLU A 244 -8.88 -1.42 -12.80
N TRP A 245 -9.85 -2.12 -12.19
CA TRP A 245 -9.73 -2.57 -10.81
C TRP A 245 -8.71 -3.71 -10.77
N ILE A 246 -7.69 -3.60 -9.92
CA ILE A 246 -6.59 -4.58 -9.90
C ILE A 246 -6.72 -5.60 -8.78
N GLY A 247 -7.37 -5.24 -7.68
CA GLY A 247 -7.59 -6.09 -6.52
C GLY A 247 -8.08 -5.28 -5.34
N HIS A 248 -8.07 -5.86 -4.14
CA HIS A 248 -8.57 -5.21 -2.94
C HIS A 248 -7.93 -5.72 -1.66
N PHE A 249 -8.07 -4.95 -0.58
CA PHE A 249 -7.82 -5.38 0.80
C PHE A 249 -9.17 -5.56 1.52
N PRO A 250 -9.47 -6.72 2.11
CA PRO A 250 -10.74 -6.92 2.81
C PRO A 250 -10.78 -6.25 4.19
N ASP A 251 -11.97 -5.78 4.59
CA ASP A 251 -12.17 -5.10 5.89
C ASP A 251 -11.83 -6.00 7.09
N SER A 252 -11.86 -7.32 6.91
CA SER A 252 -11.47 -8.32 7.92
C SER A 252 -10.02 -8.17 8.38
N LEU A 253 -9.14 -7.56 7.58
CA LEU A 253 -7.79 -7.18 8.00
C LEU A 253 -7.78 -6.20 9.19
N TRP A 254 -8.85 -5.43 9.35
CA TRP A 254 -9.05 -4.47 10.45
C TRP A 254 -10.23 -4.85 11.35
N GLY A 255 -10.64 -6.11 11.35
CA GLY A 255 -11.79 -6.58 12.13
C GLY A 255 -13.09 -5.87 11.80
N GLY A 256 -13.25 -5.40 10.55
CA GLY A 256 -14.44 -4.67 10.10
C GLY A 256 -14.51 -3.20 10.55
N LYS A 257 -13.45 -2.65 11.16
CA LYS A 257 -13.45 -1.29 11.72
C LYS A 257 -13.02 -0.22 10.73
N TYR A 258 -12.11 -0.55 9.82
CA TYR A 258 -11.61 0.42 8.84
C TYR A 258 -12.43 0.35 7.55
N THR A 259 -13.58 1.00 7.56
CA THR A 259 -14.54 1.01 6.43
C THR A 259 -14.67 2.37 5.76
N LYS A 260 -13.98 3.38 6.30
CA LYS A 260 -13.97 4.73 5.75
C LYS A 260 -12.68 5.45 6.11
N ALA A 261 -12.19 6.28 5.20
CA ALA A 261 -11.01 7.09 5.43
C ALA A 261 -11.42 8.39 6.11
N GLY A 262 -10.61 8.86 7.05
CA GLY A 262 -10.73 10.18 7.68
C GLY A 262 -9.66 11.17 7.24
N ALA A 263 -8.62 10.71 6.55
CA ALA A 263 -7.65 11.56 5.89
C ALA A 263 -7.09 10.88 4.64
N VAL A 264 -6.58 11.68 3.71
CA VAL A 264 -5.89 11.20 2.50
C VAL A 264 -4.60 11.99 2.33
N GLN A 265 -3.55 11.30 1.89
CA GLN A 265 -2.25 11.89 1.57
C GLN A 265 -1.85 11.51 0.14
N TRP A 266 -1.19 12.45 -0.54
CA TRP A 266 -0.64 12.30 -1.88
C TRP A 266 0.78 12.84 -1.86
N PHE A 267 1.78 11.99 -2.03
CA PHE A 267 3.16 12.42 -1.81
C PHE A 267 4.18 11.54 -2.53
N GLY A 268 5.38 12.12 -2.72
CA GLY A 268 6.60 11.37 -2.97
C GLY A 268 7.36 11.11 -1.67
N GLU A 269 8.11 10.02 -1.63
CA GLU A 269 8.93 9.62 -0.48
C GLU A 269 10.31 9.15 -0.95
N VAL A 270 11.34 9.43 -0.15
CA VAL A 270 12.66 8.82 -0.20
C VAL A 270 12.98 8.33 1.20
N VAL A 271 13.54 7.12 1.31
CA VAL A 271 13.94 6.54 2.59
C VAL A 271 15.43 6.25 2.60
N SER A 272 16.09 6.77 3.63
CA SER A 272 17.54 6.64 3.84
C SER A 272 17.83 5.85 5.12
N PRO A 273 19.01 5.23 5.24
CA PRO A 273 19.49 4.69 6.51
C PRO A 273 19.50 5.77 7.62
N ASP A 274 19.44 5.31 8.88
CA ASP A 274 19.53 6.20 10.05
C ASP A 274 20.73 7.14 9.97
N ALA A 275 20.51 8.41 10.26
CA ALA A 275 21.52 9.47 10.28
C ALA A 275 22.28 9.66 8.95
N VAL A 276 21.73 9.18 7.84
CA VAL A 276 22.27 9.39 6.48
C VAL A 276 21.34 10.33 5.73
N LEU A 277 21.92 11.44 5.24
CA LEU A 277 21.18 12.37 4.39
C LEU A 277 20.86 11.73 3.03
N PRO A 278 19.68 12.03 2.44
CA PRO A 278 19.20 11.30 1.29
C PRO A 278 19.92 11.77 0.03
N CYS A 279 20.45 10.83 -0.74
CA CYS A 279 21.20 11.06 -1.99
C CYS A 279 20.36 10.85 -3.25
N SER A 280 19.18 10.25 -3.10
CA SER A 280 18.37 9.77 -4.21
C SER A 280 17.45 10.82 -4.77
N GLU A 281 17.13 10.68 -6.06
CA GLU A 281 16.12 11.48 -6.72
C GLU A 281 14.73 11.12 -6.18
N MET A 282 13.93 12.13 -5.82
CA MET A 282 12.48 11.98 -5.66
C MET A 282 11.77 12.46 -6.93
N GLY A 283 10.79 11.69 -7.41
CA GLY A 283 10.14 11.97 -8.68
C GLY A 283 11.16 11.90 -9.81
N ASN A 284 11.29 12.95 -10.62
CA ASN A 284 12.31 13.00 -11.68
C ASN A 284 13.57 13.77 -11.30
N GLY A 285 13.84 13.91 -10.00
CA GLY A 285 15.01 14.62 -9.47
C GLY A 285 14.90 16.15 -9.54
N LYS A 286 13.87 16.71 -10.16
CA LYS A 286 13.70 18.16 -10.28
C LYS A 286 12.96 18.73 -9.07
N LEU A 287 13.40 19.90 -8.61
CA LEU A 287 12.68 20.67 -7.61
C LEU A 287 11.33 21.15 -8.17
N ALA A 288 10.32 21.28 -7.31
CA ALA A 288 8.94 21.60 -7.67
C ALA A 288 8.75 22.99 -8.32
N ALA A 289 9.77 23.86 -8.25
CA ALA A 289 9.80 25.13 -8.98
C ALA A 289 10.04 24.94 -10.49
N ASP A 290 10.68 23.84 -10.91
CA ASP A 290 10.86 23.50 -12.33
C ASP A 290 9.53 23.01 -12.90
N LEU A 291 9.07 23.62 -14.00
CA LEU A 291 7.82 23.25 -14.67
C LEU A 291 7.85 21.82 -15.23
N ALA A 292 9.03 21.23 -15.42
CA ALA A 292 9.21 19.85 -15.84
C ALA A 292 9.26 18.85 -14.67
N ALA A 293 9.16 19.27 -13.41
CA ALA A 293 9.15 18.37 -12.27
C ALA A 293 7.96 17.38 -12.32
N ALA A 294 8.16 16.22 -11.67
CA ALA A 294 7.13 15.20 -11.51
C ALA A 294 5.86 15.79 -10.87
N ARG A 295 4.70 15.24 -11.21
CA ARG A 295 3.41 15.78 -10.79
C ARG A 295 2.52 14.71 -10.15
N ILE A 296 1.76 15.15 -9.17
CA ILE A 296 0.54 14.47 -8.73
C ILE A 296 -0.63 15.40 -9.04
N GLY A 297 -1.58 14.93 -9.85
CA GLY A 297 -2.61 15.77 -10.45
C GLY A 297 -3.99 15.14 -10.48
N SER A 298 -4.99 15.96 -10.81
CA SER A 298 -6.40 15.56 -10.82
C SER A 298 -6.87 14.93 -9.50
N ILE A 299 -6.25 15.36 -8.40
CA ILE A 299 -6.53 14.84 -7.06
C ILE A 299 -8.02 15.00 -6.77
N SER A 300 -8.63 13.90 -6.34
CA SER A 300 -10.06 13.82 -6.05
C SER A 300 -10.33 12.88 -4.87
N MET A 301 -11.38 13.17 -4.11
CA MET A 301 -11.86 12.32 -3.02
C MET A 301 -13.21 11.71 -3.40
N THR A 302 -13.36 10.40 -3.25
CA THR A 302 -14.56 9.66 -3.65
C THR A 302 -15.64 9.78 -2.57
N ASN A 303 -16.78 10.39 -2.88
CA ASN A 303 -17.83 10.70 -1.90
C ASN A 303 -17.31 11.46 -0.66
N GLY A 304 -16.25 12.25 -0.87
CA GLY A 304 -15.61 13.07 0.16
C GLY A 304 -15.88 14.57 -0.02
N PRO A 305 -15.28 15.41 0.84
CA PRO A 305 -15.36 16.86 0.68
C PRO A 305 -14.67 17.32 -0.61
N VAL A 306 -14.96 18.56 -1.00
CA VAL A 306 -14.20 19.25 -2.06
C VAL A 306 -12.72 19.26 -1.68
N VAL A 307 -11.86 19.00 -2.67
CA VAL A 307 -10.41 18.97 -2.44
C VAL A 307 -9.91 20.35 -2.03
N SER A 308 -9.23 20.38 -0.89
CA SER A 308 -8.59 21.53 -0.25
C SER A 308 -7.27 21.05 0.35
N LEU A 309 -6.24 21.03 -0.50
CA LEU A 309 -4.93 20.47 -0.16
C LEU A 309 -4.21 21.28 0.91
N LYS A 310 -3.69 20.59 1.92
CA LYS A 310 -2.79 21.14 2.94
C LYS A 310 -1.38 20.59 2.74
N GLU A 311 -0.36 21.45 2.78
CA GLU A 311 1.03 21.01 2.69
C GLU A 311 1.37 20.06 3.85
N MET A 312 1.99 18.92 3.53
CA MET A 312 2.65 18.09 4.54
C MET A 312 3.88 18.83 5.09
N ALA A 313 4.44 18.32 6.19
CA ALA A 313 5.63 18.91 6.79
C ALA A 313 6.78 18.99 5.76
N LYS A 314 7.34 20.19 5.58
CA LYS A 314 8.49 20.38 4.70
C LYS A 314 9.71 19.68 5.29
N VAL A 315 10.32 18.84 4.49
CA VAL A 315 11.65 18.28 4.75
C VAL A 315 12.67 18.98 3.85
N PRO A 316 13.95 19.07 4.26
CA PRO A 316 15.00 19.58 3.39
C PRO A 316 15.17 18.68 2.14
N TYR A 317 15.83 19.23 1.11
CA TYR A 317 16.24 18.54 -0.14
C TYR A 317 15.13 18.20 -1.15
N TYR A 318 13.89 18.04 -0.67
CA TYR A 318 12.73 17.77 -1.52
C TYR A 318 11.70 18.87 -1.37
N THR A 319 11.06 19.22 -2.49
CA THR A 319 10.14 20.35 -2.55
C THR A 319 8.82 19.92 -3.15
N MET A 320 7.76 20.65 -2.79
CA MET A 320 6.42 20.52 -3.36
C MET A 320 5.88 21.92 -3.68
N LYS A 321 5.10 22.04 -4.74
CA LYS A 321 4.52 23.33 -5.17
C LYS A 321 3.29 23.11 -6.03
N MET A 322 2.22 23.85 -5.81
CA MET A 322 1.05 23.84 -6.71
C MET A 322 1.47 24.13 -8.17
N ALA A 323 0.88 23.39 -9.12
CA ALA A 323 1.40 23.35 -10.49
C ALA A 323 1.14 24.65 -11.28
N ASP A 324 0.06 25.35 -10.98
CA ASP A 324 -0.29 26.63 -11.60
C ASP A 324 -0.62 27.66 -10.51
N GLU A 325 0.14 28.76 -10.50
CA GLU A 325 -0.05 29.91 -9.60
C GLU A 325 -0.84 31.05 -10.28
N ILE A 326 -1.00 31.01 -11.61
CA ILE A 326 -1.67 32.05 -12.40
C ILE A 326 -3.18 31.74 -12.49
N VAL A 327 -3.52 30.46 -12.69
CA VAL A 327 -4.87 29.93 -12.49
C VAL A 327 -4.78 28.89 -11.38
N PRO A 328 -5.27 29.14 -10.16
CA PRO A 328 -5.09 28.22 -9.04
C PRO A 328 -5.66 26.83 -9.38
N THR A 329 -4.78 25.88 -9.71
CA THR A 329 -5.16 24.48 -9.71
C THR A 329 -5.27 24.08 -8.25
N THR A 330 -6.43 23.63 -7.79
CA THR A 330 -6.61 23.15 -6.40
C THR A 330 -6.30 21.68 -6.23
N THR A 331 -5.99 20.97 -7.33
CA THR A 331 -5.92 19.50 -7.37
C THR A 331 -4.65 18.96 -8.05
N THR A 332 -3.66 19.83 -8.34
CA THR A 332 -2.42 19.42 -9.00
C THR A 332 -1.21 20.15 -8.44
N PHE A 333 -0.18 19.38 -8.07
CA PHE A 333 1.10 19.90 -7.60
C PHE A 333 2.27 19.20 -8.28
N ARG A 334 3.42 19.90 -8.30
CA ARG A 334 4.73 19.37 -8.64
C ARG A 334 5.48 19.00 -7.38
N TYR A 335 6.32 17.99 -7.45
CA TYR A 335 7.17 17.55 -6.34
C TYR A 335 8.49 16.97 -6.86
N GLY A 336 9.49 16.94 -5.98
CA GLY A 336 10.76 16.27 -6.25
C GLY A 336 11.97 17.01 -5.71
N GLY A 337 13.14 16.48 -6.07
CA GLY A 337 14.46 16.97 -5.69
C GLY A 337 15.52 15.90 -5.88
N THR A 338 16.78 16.28 -5.87
CA THR A 338 17.92 15.38 -6.11
C THR A 338 18.45 14.69 -4.85
N GLY A 339 17.97 15.06 -3.66
CA GLY A 339 18.71 14.78 -2.43
C GLY A 339 19.97 15.66 -2.31
N VAL A 340 20.89 15.28 -1.43
CA VAL A 340 22.21 15.89 -1.27
C VAL A 340 23.20 15.35 -2.32
N PRO A 341 24.28 16.10 -2.64
CA PRO A 341 25.34 15.59 -3.50
C PRO A 341 26.04 14.37 -2.89
N CYS A 342 26.10 13.30 -3.69
CA CYS A 342 26.81 12.05 -3.45
C CYS A 342 27.53 11.68 -4.77
#